data_AF-A0A7X3QRC6-F1
#
_entry.id   AF-A0A7X3QRC6-F1
#
_cell.length_a   1.000
_cell.length_b   1.000
_cell.length_c   1.000
_cell.angle_alpha   90.00
_cell.angle_beta   90.00
_cell.angle_gamma   90.00
#
_symmetry.space_group_name_H-M   'P 1'
#
loop_
_entity.id
_entity.type
_entity.pdbx_description
1 polymer ?
#
loop_
_entity_poly.entity_id
_entity_poly.type
_entity_poly.pdbx_seq_one_letter_code
_entity_poly.pdbx_strand_id
1 'polypeptide(L)'
;QRQSGSTFLPLRVNSAGMIPLIFSFSIIILPVTVASYFRDPLSTSIIVRGIQSFADAMDPTRFPYWVAVFFLTLGFTFFYTLVIFQQQNLAENLQKNGGFIPGIRPGQPTQEYLNRVIIRITWGGALFLATVAVLPFVFQIITDVRALTLSSTSLLIMVGVALDTMRQLEAQLLMRNYEGFLR
;
A
#
# COMPACT_ATOMS: atom_id res chain seq x y z
N GLN A 1 -25.16 -4.97 -35.78
CA GLN A 1 -25.50 -3.87 -34.85
C GLN A 1 -24.39 -3.80 -33.82
N ARG A 2 -23.53 -2.77 -33.87
CA ARG A 2 -22.47 -2.59 -32.86
C ARG A 2 -23.18 -2.30 -31.53
N GLN A 3 -23.15 -3.24 -30.59
CA GLN A 3 -23.58 -2.95 -29.21
C GLN A 3 -22.69 -1.84 -28.68
N SER A 4 -23.19 -0.60 -28.77
CA SER A 4 -22.66 0.55 -28.05
C SER A 4 -23.09 0.38 -26.60
N GLY A 5 -22.49 -0.60 -25.93
CA GLY A 5 -22.51 -0.68 -24.47
C GLY A 5 -21.48 0.32 -23.95
N SER A 6 -21.88 1.21 -23.05
CA SER A 6 -20.92 2.04 -22.34
C SER A 6 -19.98 1.14 -21.53
N THR A 7 -18.71 1.05 -21.96
CA THR A 7 -17.68 0.37 -21.18
C THR A 7 -17.21 1.28 -20.07
N PHE A 8 -17.18 0.78 -18.85
CA PHE A 8 -16.66 1.49 -17.69
C PHE A 8 -15.19 1.14 -17.47
N LEU A 9 -14.38 2.13 -17.08
CA LEU A 9 -13.01 1.92 -16.64
C LEU A 9 -13.02 1.67 -15.12
N PRO A 10 -12.77 0.44 -14.63
CA PRO A 10 -12.80 0.17 -13.21
C PRO A 10 -11.59 0.80 -12.51
N LEU A 11 -11.82 1.82 -11.69
CA LEU A 11 -10.83 2.40 -10.79
C LEU A 11 -11.01 1.83 -9.39
N ARG A 12 -10.02 1.10 -8.89
CA ARG A 12 -10.06 0.47 -7.56
C ARG A 12 -9.71 1.48 -6.47
N VAL A 13 -10.42 1.42 -5.34
CA VAL A 13 -10.16 2.27 -4.16
C VAL A 13 -8.80 1.98 -3.53
N ASN A 14 -8.39 0.72 -3.53
CA ASN A 14 -7.05 0.29 -3.19
C ASN A 14 -6.49 -0.55 -4.34
N SER A 15 -5.80 0.10 -5.27
CA SER A 15 -5.04 -0.57 -6.33
C SER A 15 -3.72 -1.15 -5.83
N ALA A 16 -3.26 -0.72 -4.65
CA ALA A 16 -1.96 -1.04 -4.10
C ALA A 16 -1.90 -2.35 -3.31
N GLY A 17 -3.07 -2.91 -2.96
CA GLY A 17 -3.16 -4.11 -2.16
C GLY A 17 -2.48 -3.90 -0.80
N MET A 18 -1.57 -4.82 -0.46
CA MET A 18 -0.82 -4.83 0.80
C MET A 18 0.62 -4.32 0.66
N ILE A 19 1.07 -4.05 -0.57
CA ILE A 19 2.46 -3.72 -0.87
C ILE A 19 2.94 -2.45 -0.13
N PRO A 20 2.17 -1.33 -0.11
CA PRO A 20 2.58 -0.14 0.65
C PRO A 20 2.79 -0.37 2.14
N LEU A 21 1.96 -1.23 2.73
CA LEU A 21 2.03 -1.56 4.15
C LEU A 21 3.34 -2.32 4.45
N ILE A 22 3.67 -3.32 3.62
CA ILE A 22 4.90 -4.10 3.77
C ILE A 22 6.13 -3.19 3.63
N PHE A 23 6.16 -2.28 2.66
CA PHE A 23 7.24 -1.31 2.51
C PHE A 23 7.39 -0.37 3.72
N SER A 24 6.28 0.03 4.32
CA SER A 24 6.29 0.88 5.50
C SER A 24 6.95 0.18 6.69
N PHE A 25 6.62 -1.10 6.91
CA PHE A 25 7.27 -1.90 7.95
C PHE A 25 8.73 -2.18 7.65
N SER A 26 9.10 -2.52 6.42
CA SER A 26 10.49 -2.84 6.07
C SER A 26 11.43 -1.65 6.23
N ILE A 27 10.97 -0.43 5.89
CA ILE A 27 11.75 0.79 6.07
C ILE A 27 11.97 1.15 7.54
N ILE A 28 11.05 0.80 8.43
CA ILE A 28 11.23 1.04 9.87
C ILE A 28 12.13 -0.03 10.49
N ILE A 29 11.90 -1.30 10.12
CA ILE A 29 12.63 -2.42 10.71
C ILE A 29 14.12 -2.37 10.35
N LEU A 30 14.47 -2.06 9.10
CA LEU A 30 15.86 -2.12 8.63
C LEU A 30 16.80 -1.21 9.45
N PRO A 31 16.55 0.11 9.61
CA PRO A 31 17.38 0.97 10.43
C PRO A 31 17.44 0.55 11.90
N VAL A 32 16.33 0.05 12.46
CA VAL A 32 16.28 -0.42 13.85
C VAL A 32 17.14 -1.66 14.05
N THR A 33 17.09 -2.62 13.12
CA THR A 33 17.94 -3.80 13.14
C THR A 33 19.40 -3.41 13.04
N VAL A 34 19.75 -2.49 12.13
CA VAL A 34 21.13 -1.99 12.01
C VAL A 34 21.56 -1.28 13.30
N ALA A 35 20.74 -0.37 13.83
CA ALA A 35 20.99 0.34 15.08
C ALA A 35 21.18 -0.60 16.28
N SER A 36 20.48 -1.74 16.29
CA SER A 36 20.60 -2.74 17.36
C SER A 36 21.98 -3.38 17.44
N TYR A 37 22.70 -3.53 16.32
CA TYR A 37 24.06 -4.06 16.30
C TYR A 37 25.10 -3.07 16.85
N PHE A 38 24.78 -1.76 16.83
CA PHE A 38 25.65 -0.70 17.35
C PHE A 38 25.27 -0.24 18.76
N ARG A 39 24.38 -0.97 19.46
CA ARG A 39 24.08 -0.71 20.88
C ARG A 39 25.24 -1.17 21.75
N ASP A 40 26.07 -0.22 22.17
CA ASP A 40 27.10 -0.44 23.19
C ASP A 40 26.71 0.27 24.50
N PRO A 41 26.44 -0.44 25.60
CA PRO A 41 26.11 0.15 26.90
C PRO A 41 27.22 1.01 27.51
N LEU A 42 28.48 0.84 27.09
CA LEU A 42 29.65 1.46 27.72
C LEU A 42 30.14 2.72 27.01
N SER A 43 29.65 3.01 25.81
CA SER A 43 30.11 4.18 25.04
C SER A 43 29.29 5.44 25.34
N THR A 44 29.97 6.53 25.71
CA THR A 44 29.34 7.84 26.04
C THR A 44 29.27 8.78 24.81
N SER A 45 29.50 8.24 23.61
CA SER A 45 29.45 9.00 22.36
C SER A 45 28.05 9.54 22.07
N ILE A 46 27.96 10.82 21.68
CA ILE A 46 26.71 11.47 21.25
C ILE A 46 26.04 10.68 20.12
N ILE A 47 26.84 10.04 19.26
CA ILE A 47 26.37 9.24 18.13
C ILE A 47 25.66 7.98 18.63
N VAL A 48 26.24 7.28 19.62
CA VAL A 48 25.63 6.04 20.16
C VAL A 48 24.37 6.35 20.97
N ARG A 49 24.33 7.49 21.68
CA ARG A 49 23.12 7.98 22.34
C ARG A 49 22.01 8.34 21.33
N GLY A 50 22.37 8.95 20.19
CA GLY A 50 21.44 9.21 19.09
C GLY A 50 20.86 7.92 18.52
N ILE A 51 21.71 6.93 18.23
CA ILE A 51 21.31 5.61 17.73
C ILE A 51 20.41 4.88 18.73
N GLN A 52 20.74 4.90 20.03
CA GLN A 52 19.90 4.33 21.08
C GLN A 52 18.54 5.02 21.17
N SER A 53 18.51 6.37 21.20
CA SER A 53 17.24 7.12 21.26
C SER A 53 16.33 6.85 20.07
N PHE A 54 16.91 6.69 18.87
CA PHE A 54 16.18 6.34 17.66
C PHE A 54 15.65 4.90 17.71
N ALA A 55 16.50 3.93 18.08
CA ALA A 55 16.09 2.54 18.22
C ALA A 55 15.00 2.36 19.29
N ASP A 56 15.08 3.13 20.37
CA ASP A 56 14.10 3.15 21.45
C ASP A 56 12.77 3.82 21.02
N ALA A 57 12.83 4.88 20.21
CA ALA A 57 11.64 5.54 19.67
C ALA A 57 10.90 4.67 18.64
N MET A 58 11.64 3.85 17.90
CA MET A 58 11.13 2.93 16.89
C MET A 58 10.84 1.53 17.46
N ASP A 59 10.72 1.39 18.77
CA ASP A 59 10.24 0.18 19.42
C ASP A 59 8.72 0.01 19.16
N PRO A 60 8.26 -1.18 18.70
CA PRO A 60 6.84 -1.47 18.45
C PRO A 60 5.92 -1.25 19.67
N THR A 61 6.47 -1.20 20.87
CA THR A 61 5.71 -0.94 22.10
C THR A 61 5.39 0.53 22.33
N ARG A 62 6.08 1.46 21.64
CA ARG A 62 5.95 2.90 21.85
C ARG A 62 5.06 3.55 20.79
N PHE A 63 4.36 4.60 21.21
CA PHE A 63 3.51 5.42 20.33
C PHE A 63 4.21 5.97 19.07
N PRO A 64 5.47 6.46 19.11
CA PRO A 64 6.12 7.05 17.94
C PRO A 64 6.30 6.06 16.77
N TYR A 65 6.49 4.77 17.06
CA TYR A 65 6.55 3.73 16.04
C TYR A 65 5.27 3.68 15.20
N TRP A 66 4.11 3.67 15.85
CA TRP A 66 2.83 3.57 15.16
C TRP A 66 2.44 4.85 14.41
N VAL A 67 2.85 6.01 14.93
CA VAL A 67 2.75 7.28 14.19
C VAL A 67 3.61 7.23 12.92
N ALA A 68 4.84 6.73 13.02
CA ALA A 68 5.71 6.56 11.85
C ALA A 68 5.09 5.57 10.85
N VAL A 69 4.60 4.41 11.30
CA VAL A 69 3.91 3.42 10.45
C VAL A 69 2.70 4.06 9.75
N PHE A 70 1.89 4.85 10.44
CA PHE A 70 0.73 5.51 9.86
C PHE A 70 1.10 6.45 8.71
N PHE A 71 2.05 7.36 8.95
CA PHE A 71 2.47 8.34 7.94
C PHE A 71 3.24 7.69 6.79
N LEU A 72 4.11 6.73 7.07
CA LEU A 72 4.78 5.96 6.02
C LEU A 72 3.76 5.20 5.17
N THR A 73 2.79 4.51 5.79
CA THR A 73 1.76 3.76 5.05
C THR A 73 0.98 4.68 4.14
N LEU A 74 0.53 5.83 4.65
CA LEU A 74 -0.18 6.82 3.86
C LEU A 74 0.66 7.31 2.68
N GLY A 75 1.93 7.68 2.93
CA GLY A 75 2.86 8.13 1.89
C GLY A 75 3.14 7.07 0.83
N PHE A 76 3.41 5.83 1.24
CA PHE A 76 3.69 4.71 0.33
C PHE A 76 2.47 4.32 -0.49
N THR A 77 1.25 4.41 0.06
CA THR A 77 0.04 4.14 -0.74
C THR A 77 -0.09 5.16 -1.87
N PHE A 78 0.12 6.45 -1.60
CA PHE A 78 0.12 7.48 -2.65
C PHE A 78 1.22 7.25 -3.68
N PHE A 79 2.45 7.04 -3.21
CA PHE A 79 3.60 6.82 -4.08
C PHE A 79 3.37 5.63 -5.02
N TYR A 80 2.98 4.48 -4.46
CA TYR A 80 2.75 3.27 -5.24
C TYR A 80 1.62 3.43 -6.26
N THR A 81 0.47 3.97 -5.84
CA THR A 81 -0.67 4.15 -6.75
C THR A 81 -0.35 5.10 -7.90
N LEU A 82 0.38 6.20 -7.64
CA LEU A 82 0.75 7.16 -8.68
C LEU A 82 1.76 6.56 -9.68
N VAL A 83 2.80 5.87 -9.20
CA VAL A 83 3.81 5.25 -10.06
C VAL A 83 3.18 4.22 -10.99
N ILE A 84 2.33 3.33 -10.46
CA ILE A 84 1.65 2.33 -11.29
C ILE A 84 0.71 2.97 -12.31
N PHE A 85 -0.07 3.96 -11.89
CA PHE A 85 -1.00 4.62 -12.79
C PHE A 85 -0.28 5.32 -13.96
N GLN A 86 0.85 5.97 -13.69
CA GLN A 86 1.68 6.59 -14.73
C GLN A 86 2.27 5.54 -15.68
N GLN A 87 2.75 4.41 -15.18
CA GLN A 87 3.30 3.33 -16.02
C GLN A 87 2.26 2.72 -16.98
N GLN A 88 0.98 2.68 -16.58
CA GLN A 88 -0.09 2.10 -17.39
C GLN A 88 -0.52 2.97 -18.58
N ASN A 89 -0.10 4.25 -18.66
CA ASN A 89 -0.43 5.18 -19.74
C ASN A 89 -1.89 5.06 -20.25
N LEU A 90 -2.85 5.00 -19.32
CA LEU A 90 -4.24 4.63 -19.60
C LEU A 90 -4.90 5.55 -20.64
N ALA A 91 -4.55 6.84 -20.66
CA ALA A 91 -5.07 7.79 -21.64
C ALA A 91 -4.65 7.46 -23.08
N GLU A 92 -3.40 7.05 -23.27
CA GLU A 92 -2.86 6.69 -24.59
C GLU A 92 -3.40 5.31 -25.02
N ASN A 93 -3.51 4.37 -24.09
CA ASN A 93 -4.13 3.07 -24.35
C ASN A 93 -5.61 3.21 -24.72
N LEU A 94 -6.36 4.10 -24.07
CA LEU A 94 -7.74 4.42 -24.45
C LEU A 94 -7.80 4.97 -25.87
N GLN A 95 -6.92 5.92 -26.22
CA GLN A 95 -6.85 6.51 -27.56
C GLN A 95 -6.52 5.45 -28.63
N LYS A 96 -5.52 4.59 -28.40
CA LYS A 96 -5.12 3.50 -29.32
C LYS A 96 -6.24 2.48 -29.54
N ASN A 97 -7.04 2.22 -28.51
CA ASN A 97 -8.20 1.33 -28.57
C ASN A 97 -9.49 2.00 -29.09
N GLY A 98 -9.42 3.26 -29.54
CA GLY A 98 -10.58 4.02 -30.04
C GLY A 98 -11.59 4.42 -28.95
N GLY A 99 -11.24 4.29 -27.68
CA GLY A 99 -12.05 4.70 -26.54
C GLY A 99 -11.77 6.14 -26.11
N PHE A 100 -12.80 6.82 -25.60
CA PHE A 100 -12.67 8.17 -25.06
C PHE A 100 -13.63 8.39 -23.88
N ILE A 101 -13.26 9.31 -23.00
CA ILE A 101 -14.13 9.71 -21.88
C ILE A 101 -15.09 10.79 -22.40
N PRO A 102 -16.41 10.61 -22.28
CA PRO A 102 -17.37 11.62 -22.70
C PRO A 102 -17.08 12.98 -22.04
N GLY A 103 -17.02 14.04 -22.85
CA GLY A 103 -16.75 15.40 -22.39
C GLY A 103 -15.27 15.80 -22.25
N ILE A 104 -14.32 14.90 -22.50
CA ILE A 104 -12.87 15.18 -22.39
C ILE A 104 -12.16 14.77 -23.67
N ARG A 105 -11.30 15.66 -24.19
CA ARG A 105 -10.53 15.41 -25.42
C ARG A 105 -9.48 14.31 -25.17
N PRO A 106 -9.35 13.29 -26.05
CA PRO A 106 -8.34 12.23 -25.91
C PRO A 106 -6.91 12.79 -25.84
N GLY A 107 -6.04 12.11 -25.07
CA GLY A 107 -4.65 12.50 -24.86
C GLY A 107 -4.38 13.10 -23.47
N GLN A 108 -3.59 14.17 -23.42
CA GLN A 108 -3.18 14.84 -22.16
C GLN A 108 -4.35 15.24 -21.25
N PRO A 109 -5.47 15.84 -21.75
CA PRO A 109 -6.59 16.22 -20.88
C PRO A 109 -7.25 15.02 -20.18
N THR A 110 -7.30 13.87 -20.85
CA THR A 110 -7.78 12.61 -20.26
C THR A 110 -6.85 12.12 -19.14
N GLN A 111 -5.53 12.22 -19.33
CA GLN A 111 -4.55 11.83 -18.32
C GLN A 111 -4.67 12.69 -17.05
N GLU A 112 -4.78 14.00 -17.20
CA GLU A 112 -4.95 14.92 -16.06
C GLU A 112 -6.26 14.68 -15.31
N TYR A 113 -7.33 14.38 -16.03
CA TYR A 113 -8.62 14.05 -15.42
C TYR A 113 -8.53 12.77 -14.60
N LEU A 114 -8.00 11.69 -15.20
CA LEU A 114 -7.84 10.41 -14.51
C LEU A 114 -6.92 10.54 -13.29
N ASN A 115 -5.83 11.32 -13.39
CA ASN A 115 -4.95 11.58 -12.26
C ASN A 115 -5.68 12.27 -11.10
N ARG A 116 -6.50 13.30 -11.39
CA ARG A 116 -7.33 13.98 -10.38
C ARG A 116 -8.31 13.03 -9.69
N VAL A 117 -8.97 12.18 -10.47
CA VAL A 117 -9.93 11.19 -9.94
C VAL A 117 -9.20 10.17 -9.06
N ILE A 118 -8.06 9.66 -9.50
CA ILE A 118 -7.28 8.67 -8.75
C ILE A 118 -6.78 9.26 -7.44
N ILE A 119 -6.19 10.46 -7.43
CA ILE A 119 -5.74 11.09 -6.19
C ILE A 119 -6.88 11.18 -5.17
N ARG A 120 -8.09 11.58 -5.61
CA ARG A 120 -9.27 11.67 -4.73
C ARG A 120 -9.71 10.31 -4.19
N ILE A 121 -9.67 9.26 -5.02
CA ILE A 121 -9.99 7.90 -4.60
C ILE A 121 -8.92 7.35 -3.63
N THR A 122 -7.64 7.60 -3.92
CA THR A 122 -6.48 7.16 -3.14
C THR A 122 -6.50 7.77 -1.73
N TRP A 123 -7.01 8.99 -1.53
CA TRP A 123 -7.21 9.54 -0.19
C TRP A 123 -8.04 8.62 0.71
N GLY A 124 -9.14 8.08 0.20
CA GLY A 124 -9.97 7.14 0.96
C GLY A 124 -9.25 5.81 1.23
N GLY A 125 -8.60 5.25 0.21
CA GLY A 125 -7.87 3.99 0.34
C GLY A 125 -6.65 4.07 1.27
N ALA A 126 -5.87 5.14 1.17
CA ALA A 126 -4.68 5.37 1.98
C ALA A 126 -5.03 5.59 3.46
N LEU A 127 -6.06 6.38 3.74
CA LEU A 127 -6.51 6.62 5.11
C LEU A 127 -7.07 5.36 5.76
N PHE A 128 -7.84 4.56 5.00
CA PHE A 128 -8.31 3.26 5.44
C PHE A 128 -7.15 2.31 5.78
N LEU A 129 -6.19 2.15 4.87
CA LEU A 129 -5.02 1.28 5.09
C LEU A 129 -4.17 1.74 6.27
N ALA A 130 -3.87 3.03 6.37
CA ALA A 130 -3.08 3.59 7.46
C ALA A 130 -3.78 3.40 8.82
N THR A 131 -5.11 3.54 8.87
CA THR A 131 -5.89 3.27 10.08
C THR A 131 -5.83 1.80 10.47
N VAL A 132 -6.02 0.89 9.50
CA VAL A 132 -5.92 -0.56 9.72
C VAL A 132 -4.53 -0.96 10.21
N ALA A 133 -3.47 -0.31 9.71
CA ALA A 133 -2.10 -0.53 10.17
C ALA A 133 -1.90 -0.23 11.65
N VAL A 134 -2.60 0.77 12.22
CA VAL A 134 -2.46 1.18 13.63
C VAL A 134 -3.41 0.43 14.57
N LEU A 135 -4.45 -0.24 14.04
CA LEU A 135 -5.40 -1.01 14.86
C LEU A 135 -4.75 -1.98 15.86
N PRO A 136 -3.69 -2.75 15.52
CA PRO A 136 -3.03 -3.65 16.46
C PRO A 136 -2.56 -2.96 17.75
N PHE A 137 -2.07 -1.73 17.63
CA PHE A 137 -1.62 -0.92 18.77
C PHE A 137 -2.78 -0.51 19.69
N VAL A 138 -3.91 -0.11 19.09
CA VAL A 138 -5.10 0.26 19.86
C VAL A 138 -5.61 -0.93 20.67
N PHE A 139 -5.64 -2.12 20.06
CA PHE A 139 -6.01 -3.35 20.76
C PHE A 139 -5.04 -3.70 21.88
N GLN A 140 -3.74 -3.49 21.68
CA GLN A 140 -2.73 -3.69 22.72
C GLN A 140 -2.97 -2.80 23.94
N ILE A 141 -3.29 -1.52 23.75
CA ILE A 141 -3.55 -0.59 24.87
C ILE A 141 -4.75 -1.05 25.70
N ILE A 142 -5.78 -1.60 25.06
CA ILE A 142 -7.02 -2.04 25.74
C ILE A 142 -6.80 -3.36 26.49
N THR A 143 -6.05 -4.30 25.91
CA THR A 143 -5.88 -5.65 26.47
C THR A 143 -4.65 -5.79 27.38
N ASP A 144 -3.72 -4.84 27.35
CA ASP A 144 -2.42 -4.83 28.08
C ASP A 144 -1.52 -6.05 27.83
N VAL A 145 -1.89 -6.92 26.87
CA VAL A 145 -1.09 -8.10 26.50
C VAL A 145 -0.11 -7.71 25.39
N ARG A 146 1.13 -7.39 25.79
CA ARG A 146 2.22 -7.03 24.86
C ARG A 146 2.54 -8.13 23.85
N ALA A 147 2.37 -9.40 24.21
CA ALA A 147 2.60 -10.53 23.31
C ALA A 147 1.69 -10.53 22.07
N LEU A 148 0.54 -9.84 22.12
CA LEU A 148 -0.39 -9.77 20.99
C LEU A 148 0.13 -8.86 19.87
N THR A 149 1.08 -7.96 20.11
CA THR A 149 1.57 -7.01 19.08
C THR A 149 2.26 -7.70 17.91
N LEU A 150 3.27 -8.52 18.20
CA LEU A 150 4.04 -9.24 17.20
C LEU A 150 3.15 -10.24 16.44
N SER A 151 2.20 -10.87 17.15
CA SER A 151 1.21 -11.75 16.55
C SER A 151 0.21 -10.99 15.67
N SER A 152 -0.24 -9.82 16.06
CA SER A 152 -1.26 -9.06 15.32
C SER A 152 -0.70 -8.43 14.04
N THR A 153 0.51 -7.88 14.06
CA THR A 153 1.15 -7.32 12.84
C THR A 153 1.44 -8.43 11.83
N SER A 154 1.94 -9.58 12.29
CA SER A 154 2.18 -10.73 11.43
C SER A 154 0.88 -11.31 10.87
N LEU A 155 -0.20 -11.38 11.66
CA LEU A 155 -1.52 -11.79 11.20
C LEU A 155 -2.10 -10.84 10.15
N LEU A 156 -1.99 -9.53 10.34
CA LEU A 156 -2.49 -8.53 9.39
C LEU A 156 -1.77 -8.65 8.04
N ILE A 157 -0.44 -8.81 8.06
CA ILE A 157 0.35 -9.05 6.86
C ILE A 157 -0.03 -10.39 6.22
N MET A 158 -0.16 -11.46 7.02
CA MET A 158 -0.52 -12.80 6.55
C MET A 158 -1.85 -12.79 5.79
N VAL A 159 -2.92 -12.26 6.42
CA VAL A 159 -4.25 -12.18 5.78
C VAL A 159 -4.17 -11.35 4.50
N GLY A 160 -3.42 -10.25 4.54
CA GLY A 160 -3.21 -9.42 3.37
C GLY A 160 -2.55 -10.15 2.20
N VAL A 161 -1.45 -10.87 2.44
CA VAL A 161 -0.74 -11.64 1.40
C VAL A 161 -1.57 -12.83 0.93
N ALA A 162 -2.32 -13.48 1.83
CA ALA A 162 -3.22 -14.56 1.48
C ALA A 162 -4.32 -14.08 0.51
N LEU A 163 -4.94 -12.92 0.77
CA LEU A 163 -5.92 -12.31 -0.13
C LEU A 163 -5.31 -11.94 -1.49
N ASP A 164 -4.06 -11.45 -1.49
CA ASP A 164 -3.38 -11.12 -2.74
C ASP A 164 -3.06 -12.37 -3.57
N THR A 165 -2.61 -13.44 -2.90
CA THR A 165 -2.33 -14.74 -3.54
C THR A 165 -3.61 -15.35 -4.10
N MET A 166 -4.73 -15.28 -3.37
CA MET A 166 -6.04 -15.73 -3.86
C MET A 166 -6.45 -14.98 -5.13
N ARG A 167 -6.31 -13.65 -5.17
CA ARG A 167 -6.61 -12.85 -6.37
C ARG A 167 -5.71 -13.19 -7.55
N GLN A 168 -4.44 -13.47 -7.31
CA GLN A 168 -3.51 -13.89 -8.36
C GLN A 168 -3.89 -15.26 -8.92
N LEU A 169 -4.28 -16.20 -8.06
CA LEU A 169 -4.77 -17.52 -8.47
C LEU A 169 -6.07 -17.42 -9.28
N GLU A 170 -7.04 -16.61 -8.83
CA GLU A 170 -8.27 -16.35 -9.59
C GLU A 170 -8.00 -15.77 -10.98
N ALA A 171 -7.09 -14.80 -11.08
CA ALA A 171 -6.70 -14.21 -12.36
C ALA A 171 -6.09 -15.26 -13.32
N GLN A 172 -5.25 -16.17 -12.82
CA GLN A 172 -4.67 -17.25 -13.61
C GLN A 172 -5.73 -18.29 -14.04
N LEU A 173 -6.67 -18.65 -13.15
CA LEU A 173 -7.75 -19.59 -13.47
C LEU A 173 -8.71 -19.04 -14.53
N LEU A 174 -9.01 -17.73 -14.48
CA LEU A 174 -9.81 -17.06 -15.51
C LEU A 174 -9.14 -17.09 -16.89
N MET A 175 -7.81 -16.91 -16.94
CA MET A 175 -7.06 -17.05 -18.20
C MET A 175 -7.10 -18.49 -18.73
N ARG A 176 -7.03 -19.50 -17.85
CA ARG A 176 -7.12 -20.91 -18.25
C ARG A 176 -8.49 -21.30 -18.80
N ASN A 177 -9.57 -20.79 -18.21
CA ASN A 177 -10.93 -21.06 -18.69
C ASN A 177 -11.27 -20.33 -20.00
N TYR A 178 -10.41 -19.42 -20.47
CA TYR A 178 -10.57 -18.73 -21.75
C TYR A 178 -10.14 -19.57 -22.98
N GLU A 179 -9.38 -20.66 -22.79
CA GLU A 179 -8.93 -21.52 -23.89
C GLU A 179 -10.03 -22.43 -24.47
N GLY A 180 -11.16 -22.61 -23.77
CA GLY A 180 -12.20 -23.58 -24.15
C GLY A 180 -13.29 -23.07 -25.11
N PHE A 181 -13.35 -21.77 -25.41
CA PHE A 181 -14.50 -21.17 -26.12
C PHE A 181 -14.22 -20.75 -27.57
N LEU A 182 -12.98 -20.87 -28.05
CA LEU A 182 -12.57 -20.55 -29.42
C LEU A 182 -12.08 -21.79 -30.19
N ARG A 183 -12.94 -22.81 -30.30
CA ARG A 183 -12.87 -23.83 -31.35
C ARG A 183 -14.18 -23.88 -32.10
#